data_AF-A0A350UQ77-F1
#
_entry.id   AF-A0A350UQ77-F1
#
_cell.length_a   1.000
_cell.length_b   1.000
_cell.length_c   1.000
_cell.angle_alpha   90.00
_cell.angle_beta   90.00
_cell.angle_gamma   90.00
#
_symmetry.space_group_name_H-M   'P 1'
#
loop_
_entity.id
_entity.type
_entity.pdbx_description
1 polymer ?
#
loop_
_entity_poly.entity_id
_entity_poly.type
_entity_poly.pdbx_seq_one_letter_code
_entity_poly.pdbx_strand_id
1 'polypeptide(L)'
;MSNLSDIQQALEDFAGGLHLEEEELPAIFDVALLDASLALEDAVGEAGSPLREATRTLVEDPSADAMAGVLQLFGGLIQRLRGEVVDRPLAAEWQLARLVADLAENIAKPRPAENPGFAELPRLLLESEWLQRRLREEAEVAGLNFDATPVARGLQRTQARRWLKRLNRYPEGKLSMALDHLLGGVEYRARQVWVLRRSDGEERSLPQMYVYGHVDLFPQLHSPLSEGALALEVAKMKGLAHGLQLPDLAYCFDSAEWMGQYALSFLLPPSPTHWPVESVEGLRRLLDGRLSRWYFCPFDHRLRPLEMATTVLRIGRPLFYERVAAHALLEYSLLQGVPVSRVSAGQYLQVEAGLEAEFMTLFEGYLLRLYHYPQLKNPEGWRNYLEQLDGLHYENRMSEGFREFRLNYLGKRGLRSPIEILYRAAESHSALN
;
A
#
# COMPACT_ATOMS: atom_id res chain seq x y z
N MET A 1 -24.66 -22.29 -8.18
CA MET A 1 -23.22 -21.94 -8.07
C MET A 1 -22.85 -21.26 -9.36
N SER A 2 -22.57 -19.97 -9.32
CA SER A 2 -22.13 -19.23 -10.51
C SER A 2 -20.86 -19.85 -11.08
N ASN A 3 -20.81 -19.96 -12.40
CA ASN A 3 -19.66 -20.47 -13.12
C ASN A 3 -18.53 -19.41 -13.02
N LEU A 4 -17.42 -19.74 -12.36
CA LEU A 4 -16.31 -18.82 -12.16
C LEU A 4 -15.74 -18.27 -13.47
N SER A 5 -15.81 -19.05 -14.55
CA SER A 5 -15.38 -18.58 -15.87
C SER A 5 -16.31 -17.52 -16.45
N ASP A 6 -17.61 -17.60 -16.16
CA ASP A 6 -18.59 -16.60 -16.61
C ASP A 6 -18.40 -15.30 -15.81
N ILE A 7 -18.14 -15.39 -14.51
CA ILE A 7 -17.77 -14.23 -13.67
C ILE A 7 -16.49 -13.57 -14.19
N GLN A 8 -15.44 -14.36 -14.46
CA GLN A 8 -14.18 -13.83 -14.98
C GLN A 8 -14.39 -13.08 -16.30
N GLN A 9 -15.10 -13.68 -17.25
CA GLN A 9 -15.36 -13.06 -18.55
C GLN A 9 -16.17 -11.76 -18.40
N ALA A 10 -17.24 -11.79 -17.60
CA ALA A 10 -18.07 -10.59 -17.39
C ALA A 10 -17.31 -9.45 -16.71
N LEU A 11 -16.37 -9.75 -15.79
CA LEU A 11 -15.48 -8.75 -15.20
C LEU A 11 -14.54 -8.12 -16.23
N GLU A 12 -13.94 -8.94 -17.10
CA GLU A 12 -13.05 -8.48 -18.17
C GLU A 12 -13.80 -7.64 -19.20
N ASP A 13 -15.00 -8.05 -19.60
CA ASP A 13 -15.86 -7.31 -20.53
C ASP A 13 -16.27 -5.95 -19.94
N PHE A 14 -16.68 -5.92 -18.67
CA PHE A 14 -17.05 -4.69 -17.97
C PHE A 14 -15.85 -3.74 -17.84
N ALA A 15 -14.68 -4.27 -17.47
CA ALA A 15 -13.45 -3.50 -17.38
C ALA A 15 -12.99 -2.94 -18.74
N GLY A 16 -13.16 -3.72 -19.82
CA GLY A 16 -12.93 -3.28 -21.19
C GLY A 16 -13.81 -2.09 -21.55
N GLY A 17 -15.11 -2.15 -21.23
CA GLY A 17 -16.04 -1.02 -21.44
C GLY A 17 -15.72 0.22 -20.59
N LEU A 18 -15.02 0.07 -19.47
CA LEU A 18 -14.52 1.19 -18.66
C LEU A 18 -13.22 1.81 -19.18
N HIS A 19 -12.59 1.21 -20.20
CA HIS A 19 -11.30 1.62 -20.77
C HIS A 19 -10.21 1.80 -19.71
N LEU A 20 -10.08 0.85 -18.77
CA LEU A 20 -9.10 0.94 -17.67
C LEU A 20 -7.63 0.94 -18.14
N GLU A 21 -7.36 0.65 -19.42
CA GLU A 21 -6.01 0.54 -20.00
C GLU A 21 -5.63 1.63 -21.03
N GLU A 22 -6.58 2.47 -21.50
CA GLU A 22 -6.32 3.49 -22.52
C GLU A 22 -6.23 4.90 -21.90
N GLU A 23 -5.11 5.59 -22.16
CA GLU A 23 -4.85 6.95 -21.68
C GLU A 23 -5.69 7.98 -22.45
N GLU A 24 -6.97 8.08 -22.11
CA GLU A 24 -7.82 9.27 -22.30
C GLU A 24 -9.06 9.11 -21.37
N LEU A 25 -9.48 10.20 -20.72
CA LEU A 25 -10.70 10.21 -19.88
C LEU A 25 -11.90 10.34 -20.83
N PRO A 26 -12.83 9.36 -20.90
CA PRO A 26 -13.40 8.97 -22.19
C PRO A 26 -14.45 9.95 -22.68
N ALA A 27 -14.38 10.21 -23.98
CA ALA A 27 -15.50 10.60 -24.81
C ALA A 27 -16.32 9.38 -25.30
N ILE A 28 -16.18 8.18 -24.70
CA ILE A 28 -16.81 6.96 -25.23
C ILE A 28 -17.26 6.06 -24.06
N PHE A 29 -18.51 6.24 -23.63
CA PHE A 29 -19.28 5.18 -22.97
C PHE A 29 -20.45 4.86 -23.89
N ASP A 30 -20.76 3.58 -24.08
CA ASP A 30 -21.80 3.15 -24.98
C ASP A 30 -22.70 2.07 -24.34
N VAL A 31 -23.65 1.60 -25.14
CA VAL A 31 -24.59 0.54 -24.74
C VAL A 31 -23.88 -0.75 -24.34
N ALA A 32 -22.68 -1.03 -24.89
CA ALA A 32 -21.94 -2.26 -24.58
C ALA A 32 -21.48 -2.29 -23.11
N LEU A 33 -21.20 -1.14 -22.49
CA LEU A 33 -20.90 -1.07 -21.06
C LEU A 33 -22.13 -1.44 -20.20
N LEU A 34 -23.34 -1.06 -20.61
CA LEU A 34 -24.57 -1.48 -19.93
C LEU A 34 -24.80 -2.98 -20.08
N ASP A 35 -24.59 -3.53 -21.28
CA ASP A 35 -24.72 -4.96 -21.54
C ASP A 35 -23.69 -5.77 -20.72
N ALA A 36 -22.46 -5.27 -20.60
CA ALA A 36 -21.44 -5.88 -19.75
C ALA A 36 -21.81 -5.81 -18.26
N SER A 37 -22.40 -4.70 -17.80
CA SER A 37 -22.88 -4.58 -16.41
C SER A 37 -23.99 -5.57 -16.08
N LEU A 38 -24.89 -5.79 -17.05
CA LEU A 38 -25.96 -6.78 -17.00
C LEU A 38 -25.42 -8.20 -16.91
N ALA A 39 -24.50 -8.57 -17.81
CA ALA A 39 -23.84 -9.86 -17.81
C ALA A 39 -23.09 -10.11 -16.49
N LEU A 40 -22.48 -9.07 -15.92
CA LEU A 40 -21.80 -9.14 -14.63
C LEU A 40 -22.78 -9.40 -13.48
N GLU A 41 -23.90 -8.66 -13.41
CA GLU A 41 -24.97 -8.90 -12.43
C GLU A 41 -25.48 -10.34 -12.48
N ASP A 42 -25.76 -10.84 -13.69
CA ASP A 42 -26.24 -12.20 -13.91
C ASP A 42 -25.20 -13.24 -13.47
N ALA A 43 -23.92 -13.00 -13.75
CA ALA A 43 -22.83 -13.88 -13.36
C ALA A 43 -22.62 -13.92 -11.84
N VAL A 44 -22.69 -12.77 -11.15
CA VAL A 44 -22.49 -12.71 -9.69
C VAL A 44 -23.78 -13.00 -8.90
N GLY A 45 -24.93 -13.00 -9.56
CA GLY A 45 -26.24 -13.26 -8.95
C GLY A 45 -26.82 -12.08 -8.17
N GLU A 46 -26.51 -10.85 -8.58
CA GLU A 46 -26.94 -9.60 -7.91
C GLU A 46 -27.88 -8.79 -8.79
N ALA A 47 -29.07 -9.31 -9.04
CA ALA A 47 -30.08 -8.60 -9.83
C ALA A 47 -30.43 -7.23 -9.19
N GLY A 48 -30.29 -6.15 -9.96
CA GLY A 48 -30.58 -4.79 -9.48
C GLY A 48 -29.49 -4.24 -8.56
N SER A 49 -28.23 -4.54 -8.86
CA SER A 49 -27.09 -4.07 -8.09
C SER A 49 -26.94 -2.53 -8.19
N PRO A 50 -26.41 -1.87 -7.14
CA PRO A 50 -26.03 -0.46 -7.22
C PRO A 50 -25.04 -0.16 -8.35
N LEU A 51 -24.23 -1.15 -8.76
CA LEU A 51 -23.24 -0.98 -9.83
C LEU A 51 -23.89 -0.74 -11.19
N ARG A 52 -24.96 -1.45 -11.52
CA ARG A 52 -25.69 -1.21 -12.77
C ARG A 52 -26.39 0.13 -12.78
N GLU A 53 -26.92 0.56 -11.63
CA GLU A 53 -27.52 1.89 -11.50
C GLU A 53 -26.50 3.00 -11.76
N ALA A 54 -25.32 2.87 -11.17
CA ALA A 54 -24.22 3.80 -11.41
C ALA A 54 -23.76 3.76 -12.88
N THR A 55 -23.69 2.56 -13.48
CA THR A 55 -23.34 2.40 -14.90
C THR A 55 -24.37 3.08 -15.81
N ARG A 56 -25.66 2.93 -15.51
CA ARG A 56 -26.75 3.63 -16.23
C ARG A 56 -26.58 5.14 -16.13
N THR A 57 -26.34 5.66 -14.92
CA THR A 57 -26.10 7.08 -14.70
C THR A 57 -24.91 7.57 -15.53
N LEU A 58 -23.81 6.80 -15.58
CA LEU A 58 -22.63 7.15 -16.38
C LEU A 58 -22.91 7.18 -17.88
N VAL A 59 -23.75 6.28 -18.41
CA VAL A 59 -24.09 6.25 -19.84
C VAL A 59 -25.09 7.34 -20.20
N GLU A 60 -26.05 7.65 -19.32
CA GLU A 60 -27.05 8.70 -19.54
C GLU A 60 -26.47 10.11 -19.38
N ASP A 61 -25.58 10.32 -18.40
CA ASP A 61 -24.91 11.59 -18.10
C ASP A 61 -23.41 11.39 -17.82
N PRO A 62 -22.58 11.26 -18.87
CA PRO A 62 -21.14 11.07 -18.74
C PRO A 62 -20.44 12.20 -17.98
N SER A 63 -20.05 11.92 -16.74
CA SER A 63 -19.35 12.88 -15.88
C SER A 63 -18.29 12.20 -15.01
N ALA A 64 -17.34 13.00 -14.51
CA ALA A 64 -16.32 12.50 -13.58
C ALA A 64 -16.94 12.00 -12.26
N ASP A 65 -18.05 12.58 -11.82
CA ASP A 65 -18.80 12.11 -10.63
C ASP A 65 -19.47 10.76 -10.88
N ALA A 66 -20.15 10.60 -12.02
CA ALA A 66 -20.77 9.32 -12.38
C ALA A 66 -19.72 8.20 -12.52
N MET A 67 -18.59 8.50 -13.15
CA MET A 67 -17.46 7.57 -13.28
C MET A 67 -16.88 7.20 -11.91
N ALA A 68 -16.72 8.17 -11.01
CA ALA A 68 -16.22 7.92 -9.66
C ALA A 68 -17.13 6.94 -8.90
N GLY A 69 -18.46 7.08 -9.03
CA GLY A 69 -19.43 6.15 -8.46
C GLY A 69 -19.30 4.72 -9.01
N VAL A 70 -19.17 4.57 -10.33
CA VAL A 70 -18.96 3.26 -10.97
C VAL A 70 -17.67 2.61 -10.49
N LEU A 71 -16.54 3.34 -10.49
CA LEU A 71 -15.24 2.82 -10.05
C LEU A 71 -15.23 2.42 -8.58
N GLN A 72 -15.92 3.18 -7.72
CA GLN A 72 -16.07 2.83 -6.30
C GLN A 72 -16.81 1.50 -6.15
N LEU A 73 -17.96 1.35 -6.79
CA LEU A 73 -18.79 0.15 -6.69
C LEU A 73 -18.12 -1.07 -7.33
N PHE A 74 -17.47 -0.88 -8.49
CA PHE A 74 -16.73 -1.93 -9.18
C PHE A 74 -15.50 -2.38 -8.39
N GLY A 75 -14.73 -1.43 -7.82
CA GLY A 75 -13.62 -1.73 -6.92
C GLY A 75 -14.07 -2.51 -5.68
N GLY A 76 -15.21 -2.13 -5.09
CA GLY A 76 -15.83 -2.85 -3.97
C GLY A 76 -16.25 -4.29 -4.34
N LEU A 77 -16.83 -4.49 -5.53
CA LEU A 77 -17.15 -5.81 -6.07
C LEU A 77 -15.89 -6.67 -6.24
N ILE A 78 -14.83 -6.15 -6.85
CA ILE A 78 -13.55 -6.85 -7.01
C ILE A 78 -13.02 -7.31 -5.65
N GLN A 79 -13.02 -6.44 -4.64
CA GLN A 79 -12.50 -6.79 -3.32
C GLN A 79 -13.31 -7.87 -2.62
N ARG A 80 -14.64 -7.79 -2.71
CA ARG A 80 -15.52 -8.82 -2.18
C ARG A 80 -15.28 -10.16 -2.87
N LEU A 81 -15.23 -10.19 -4.20
CA LEU A 81 -14.94 -11.40 -4.96
C LEU A 81 -13.55 -11.97 -4.62
N ARG A 82 -12.54 -11.13 -4.40
CA ARG A 82 -11.22 -11.59 -3.91
C ARG A 82 -11.33 -12.26 -2.54
N GLY A 83 -12.12 -11.69 -1.64
CA GLY A 83 -12.41 -12.29 -0.33
C GLY A 83 -13.14 -13.64 -0.43
N GLU A 84 -14.09 -13.79 -1.35
CA GLU A 84 -14.81 -15.05 -1.55
C GLU A 84 -13.96 -16.11 -2.28
N VAL A 85 -13.12 -15.68 -3.22
CA VAL A 85 -12.28 -16.59 -4.01
C VAL A 85 -11.12 -17.11 -3.19
N VAL A 86 -10.51 -16.30 -2.31
CA VAL A 86 -9.33 -16.71 -1.52
C VAL A 86 -9.61 -17.90 -0.60
N ASP A 87 -10.86 -18.07 -0.16
CA ASP A 87 -11.29 -19.20 0.69
C ASP A 87 -11.38 -20.52 -0.09
N ARG A 88 -11.25 -20.51 -1.42
CA ARG A 88 -11.26 -21.71 -2.25
C ARG A 88 -9.86 -22.35 -2.28
N PRO A 89 -9.74 -23.68 -2.08
CA PRO A 89 -8.43 -24.34 -1.99
C PRO A 89 -7.50 -24.09 -3.19
N LEU A 90 -8.04 -24.13 -4.42
CA LEU A 90 -7.24 -23.89 -5.63
C LEU A 90 -6.80 -22.43 -5.79
N ALA A 91 -7.59 -21.46 -5.29
CA ALA A 91 -7.20 -20.05 -5.28
C ALA A 91 -6.13 -19.77 -4.23
N ALA A 92 -6.27 -20.36 -3.05
CA ALA A 92 -5.26 -20.28 -2.00
C ALA A 92 -3.93 -20.94 -2.44
N GLU A 93 -3.99 -22.12 -3.09
CA GLU A 93 -2.82 -22.75 -3.70
C GLU A 93 -2.22 -21.87 -4.80
N TRP A 94 -3.05 -21.24 -5.64
CA TRP A 94 -2.61 -20.29 -6.67
C TRP A 94 -1.87 -19.10 -6.05
N GLN A 95 -2.39 -18.54 -4.97
CA GLN A 95 -1.77 -17.42 -4.27
C GLN A 95 -0.42 -17.79 -3.69
N LEU A 96 -0.30 -18.95 -3.02
CA LEU A 96 0.99 -19.45 -2.56
C LEU A 96 1.97 -19.67 -3.72
N ALA A 97 1.51 -20.29 -4.81
CA ALA A 97 2.34 -20.51 -5.99
C ALA A 97 2.82 -19.20 -6.63
N ARG A 98 1.99 -18.15 -6.63
CA ARG A 98 2.35 -16.80 -7.08
C ARG A 98 3.45 -16.21 -6.19
N LEU A 99 3.24 -16.19 -4.88
CA LEU A 99 4.20 -15.68 -3.90
C LEU A 99 5.56 -16.40 -4.02
N VAL A 100 5.55 -17.72 -4.15
CA VAL A 100 6.76 -18.53 -4.33
C VAL A 100 7.43 -18.26 -5.68
N ALA A 101 6.66 -18.09 -6.75
CA ALA A 101 7.20 -17.78 -8.08
C ALA A 101 7.87 -16.40 -8.11
N ASP A 102 7.25 -15.40 -7.49
CA ASP A 102 7.80 -14.06 -7.39
C ASP A 102 9.05 -14.04 -6.49
N LEU A 103 9.01 -14.72 -5.34
CA LEU A 103 10.16 -14.84 -4.46
C LEU A 103 11.34 -15.53 -5.17
N ALA A 104 11.09 -16.66 -5.84
CA ALA A 104 12.13 -17.40 -6.56
C ALA A 104 12.70 -16.63 -7.78
N GLU A 105 11.90 -15.79 -8.43
CA GLU A 105 12.39 -14.90 -9.49
C GLU A 105 13.42 -13.90 -8.95
N ASN A 106 13.10 -13.28 -7.82
CA ASN A 106 13.82 -12.12 -7.32
C ASN A 106 15.01 -12.49 -6.41
N ILE A 107 14.95 -13.62 -5.69
CA ILE A 107 16.11 -14.16 -4.97
C ILE A 107 17.23 -14.59 -5.94
N ALA A 108 16.88 -15.13 -7.11
CA ALA A 108 17.87 -15.57 -8.10
C ALA A 108 18.60 -14.41 -8.79
N LYS A 109 18.11 -13.17 -8.61
CA LYS A 109 18.59 -11.97 -9.29
C LYS A 109 18.35 -10.71 -8.44
N PRO A 110 18.88 -10.58 -7.21
CA PRO A 110 18.81 -9.31 -6.53
C PRO A 110 19.57 -8.29 -7.39
N ARG A 111 18.85 -7.35 -8.01
CA ARG A 111 19.41 -6.34 -8.90
C ARG A 111 19.52 -5.00 -8.15
N PRO A 112 20.59 -4.75 -7.39
CA PRO A 112 21.13 -3.41 -7.22
C PRO A 112 22.50 -3.29 -7.90
N ALA A 113 22.94 -2.05 -8.13
CA ALA A 113 24.15 -1.65 -8.86
C ALA A 113 25.51 -2.18 -8.34
N GLU A 114 25.52 -2.99 -7.27
CA GLU A 114 26.75 -3.40 -6.55
C GLU A 114 26.70 -4.85 -6.02
N ASN A 115 26.14 -5.84 -6.75
CA ASN A 115 26.07 -7.21 -6.21
C ASN A 115 26.65 -8.34 -7.10
N PRO A 116 27.56 -9.20 -6.58
CA PRO A 116 28.33 -10.19 -7.33
C PRO A 116 27.64 -11.56 -7.54
N GLY A 117 26.30 -11.64 -7.50
CA GLY A 117 25.57 -12.89 -7.69
C GLY A 117 25.68 -13.85 -6.49
N PHE A 118 24.86 -13.62 -5.46
CA PHE A 118 24.83 -14.43 -4.23
C PHE A 118 24.20 -15.81 -4.44
N ALA A 119 24.97 -16.77 -4.93
CA ALA A 119 24.52 -18.15 -5.17
C ALA A 119 23.97 -18.85 -3.91
N GLU A 120 24.45 -18.47 -2.72
CA GLU A 120 24.05 -19.09 -1.45
C GLU A 120 22.80 -18.48 -0.81
N LEU A 121 22.39 -17.27 -1.21
CA LEU A 121 21.25 -16.57 -0.62
C LEU A 121 19.94 -17.38 -0.65
N PRO A 122 19.54 -18.06 -1.74
CA PRO A 122 18.35 -18.88 -1.73
C PRO A 122 18.36 -19.98 -0.65
N ARG A 123 19.52 -20.61 -0.43
CA ARG A 123 19.69 -21.64 0.59
C ARG A 123 19.56 -21.03 1.99
N LEU A 124 20.28 -19.94 2.26
CA LEU A 124 20.26 -19.26 3.56
C LEU A 124 18.87 -18.74 3.93
N LEU A 125 18.12 -18.22 2.96
CA LEU A 125 16.74 -17.78 3.20
C LEU A 125 15.83 -18.96 3.50
N LEU A 126 15.96 -20.08 2.79
CA LEU A 126 15.18 -21.29 3.08
C LEU A 126 15.53 -21.93 4.43
N GLU A 127 16.76 -21.78 4.90
CA GLU A 127 17.17 -22.26 6.22
C GLU A 127 16.69 -21.33 7.35
N SER A 128 16.19 -20.13 7.03
CA SER A 128 15.69 -19.19 8.03
C SER A 128 14.33 -19.61 8.59
N GLU A 129 14.17 -19.51 9.90
CA GLU A 129 12.94 -19.87 10.59
C GLU A 129 11.76 -18.99 10.16
N TRP A 130 11.99 -17.69 9.94
CA TRP A 130 10.93 -16.77 9.54
C TRP A 130 10.32 -17.15 8.18
N LEU A 131 11.14 -17.46 7.17
CA LEU A 131 10.63 -17.79 5.85
C LEU A 131 9.91 -19.14 5.86
N GLN A 132 10.47 -20.15 6.55
CA GLN A 132 9.84 -21.45 6.71
C GLN A 132 8.48 -21.33 7.39
N ARG A 133 8.38 -20.54 8.46
CA ARG A 133 7.12 -20.28 9.16
C ARG A 133 6.10 -19.60 8.24
N ARG A 134 6.47 -18.51 7.54
CA ARG A 134 5.56 -17.81 6.62
C ARG A 134 5.07 -18.69 5.47
N LEU A 135 5.95 -19.51 4.89
CA LEU A 135 5.57 -20.44 3.83
C LEU A 135 4.64 -21.56 4.34
N ARG A 136 4.85 -22.03 5.58
CA ARG A 136 3.96 -23.01 6.22
C ARG A 136 2.60 -22.42 6.56
N GLU A 137 2.56 -21.20 7.10
CA GLU A 137 1.30 -20.46 7.34
C GLU A 137 0.49 -20.32 6.04
N GLU A 138 1.12 -19.92 4.94
CA GLU A 138 0.44 -19.80 3.62
C GLU A 138 0.01 -21.16 3.05
N ALA A 139 0.79 -22.22 3.26
CA ALA A 139 0.41 -23.57 2.85
C ALA A 139 -0.77 -24.10 3.68
N GLU A 140 -0.81 -23.81 4.98
CA GLU A 140 -1.91 -24.17 5.88
C GLU A 140 -3.22 -23.49 5.48
N VAL A 141 -3.17 -22.19 5.17
CA VAL A 141 -4.32 -21.45 4.62
C VAL A 141 -4.83 -22.09 3.33
N ALA A 142 -3.94 -22.62 2.49
CA ALA A 142 -4.31 -23.34 1.28
C ALA A 142 -4.75 -24.80 1.50
N GLY A 143 -4.75 -25.31 2.74
CA GLY A 143 -5.06 -26.70 3.06
C GLY A 143 -4.02 -27.69 2.52
N LEU A 144 -2.79 -27.24 2.28
CA LEU A 144 -1.71 -28.02 1.70
C LEU A 144 -0.77 -28.55 2.77
N ASN A 145 -0.30 -29.79 2.58
CA ASN A 145 0.87 -30.26 3.31
C ASN A 145 2.12 -29.56 2.72
N PHE A 146 2.72 -28.64 3.49
CA PHE A 146 3.91 -27.89 3.07
C PHE A 146 5.02 -28.79 2.54
N ASP A 147 5.32 -29.91 3.20
CA ASP A 147 6.44 -30.80 2.83
C ASP A 147 6.19 -31.51 1.48
N ALA A 148 4.94 -31.53 1.00
CA ALA A 148 4.56 -32.04 -0.32
C ALA A 148 4.61 -30.97 -1.43
N THR A 149 4.77 -29.70 -1.09
CA THR A 149 4.81 -28.60 -2.06
C THR A 149 6.17 -28.53 -2.78
N PRO A 150 6.24 -27.92 -3.99
CA PRO A 150 7.51 -27.72 -4.69
C PRO A 150 8.51 -26.88 -3.90
N VAL A 151 8.04 -25.92 -3.10
CA VAL A 151 8.91 -24.98 -2.36
C VAL A 151 9.67 -25.65 -1.21
N ALA A 152 9.11 -26.69 -0.58
CA ALA A 152 9.80 -27.45 0.46
C ALA A 152 11.09 -28.11 -0.04
N ARG A 153 11.20 -28.36 -1.34
CA ARG A 153 12.39 -28.95 -1.98
C ARG A 153 13.39 -27.90 -2.48
N GLY A 154 13.04 -26.61 -2.42
CA GLY A 154 13.89 -25.51 -2.84
C GLY A 154 13.14 -24.40 -3.61
N LEU A 155 13.67 -23.18 -3.56
CA LEU A 155 13.16 -21.99 -4.25
C LEU A 155 13.67 -21.93 -5.69
N GLN A 156 13.30 -22.93 -6.49
CA GLN A 156 13.71 -23.00 -7.89
C GLN A 156 12.71 -22.27 -8.79
N ARG A 157 13.19 -21.24 -9.50
CA ARG A 157 12.41 -20.42 -10.45
C ARG A 157 11.60 -21.25 -11.45
N THR A 158 12.20 -22.28 -12.04
CA THR A 158 11.55 -23.12 -13.06
C THR A 158 10.41 -23.95 -12.46
N GLN A 159 10.59 -24.50 -11.27
CA GLN A 159 9.57 -25.30 -10.59
C GLN A 159 8.40 -24.42 -10.14
N ALA A 160 8.70 -23.28 -9.51
CA ALA A 160 7.68 -22.32 -9.06
C ALA A 160 6.82 -21.80 -10.22
N ARG A 161 7.44 -21.42 -11.34
CA ARG A 161 6.72 -20.98 -12.55
C ARG A 161 5.87 -22.09 -13.17
N ARG A 162 6.34 -23.34 -13.17
CA ARG A 162 5.53 -24.49 -13.65
C ARG A 162 4.33 -24.74 -12.75
N TRP A 163 4.51 -24.60 -11.44
CA TRP A 163 3.44 -24.73 -10.47
C TRP A 163 2.35 -23.67 -10.68
N LEU A 164 2.74 -22.39 -10.75
CA LEU A 164 1.82 -21.28 -11.04
C LEU A 164 1.12 -21.45 -12.39
N LYS A 165 1.86 -21.78 -13.46
CA LYS A 165 1.29 -21.97 -14.80
C LYS A 165 0.26 -23.12 -14.86
N ARG A 166 0.43 -24.16 -14.04
CA ARG A 166 -0.56 -25.23 -13.90
C ARG A 166 -1.84 -24.69 -13.27
N LEU A 167 -1.74 -23.89 -12.22
CA LEU A 167 -2.87 -23.33 -11.48
C LEU A 167 -3.64 -22.28 -12.30
N ASN A 168 -2.96 -21.52 -13.17
CA ASN A 168 -3.60 -20.60 -14.13
C ASN A 168 -4.54 -21.28 -15.14
N ARG A 169 -4.58 -22.63 -15.19
CA ARG A 169 -5.51 -23.36 -16.07
C ARG A 169 -6.87 -23.59 -15.42
N TYR A 170 -6.95 -23.51 -14.09
CA TYR A 170 -8.19 -23.71 -13.34
C TYR A 170 -8.98 -22.41 -13.26
N PRO A 171 -10.33 -22.46 -13.21
CA PRO A 171 -11.18 -21.28 -13.12
C PRO A 171 -10.82 -20.36 -11.94
N GLU A 172 -10.51 -20.91 -10.77
CA GLU A 172 -10.11 -20.18 -9.57
C GLU A 172 -8.82 -19.38 -9.79
N GLY A 173 -7.83 -19.99 -10.44
CA GLY A 173 -6.54 -19.35 -10.72
C GLY A 173 -6.66 -18.24 -11.76
N LYS A 174 -7.49 -18.44 -12.80
CA LYS A 174 -7.77 -17.39 -13.78
C LYS A 174 -8.51 -16.21 -13.17
N LEU A 175 -9.55 -16.48 -12.37
CA LEU A 175 -10.30 -15.43 -11.69
C LEU A 175 -9.42 -14.67 -10.71
N SER A 176 -8.56 -15.34 -9.93
CA SER A 176 -7.62 -14.68 -9.02
C SER A 176 -6.67 -13.74 -9.76
N MET A 177 -6.13 -14.19 -10.89
CA MET A 177 -5.26 -13.38 -11.76
C MET A 177 -6.00 -12.16 -12.33
N ALA A 178 -7.23 -12.35 -12.83
CA ALA A 178 -8.04 -11.27 -13.37
C ALA A 178 -8.37 -10.22 -12.28
N LEU A 179 -8.79 -10.66 -11.10
CA LEU A 179 -9.10 -9.77 -9.98
C LEU A 179 -7.89 -8.94 -9.52
N ASP A 180 -6.70 -9.54 -9.46
CA ASP A 180 -5.46 -8.81 -9.12
C ASP A 180 -5.10 -7.77 -10.19
N HIS A 181 -5.28 -8.09 -11.49
CA HIS A 181 -5.07 -7.15 -12.60
C HIS A 181 -6.05 -5.97 -12.55
N LEU A 182 -7.34 -6.28 -12.43
CA LEU A 182 -8.42 -5.29 -12.41
C LEU A 182 -8.31 -4.33 -11.22
N LEU A 183 -7.87 -4.80 -10.06
CA LEU A 183 -7.67 -3.95 -8.91
C LEU A 183 -6.67 -2.82 -9.19
N GLY A 184 -5.58 -3.12 -9.90
CA GLY A 184 -4.60 -2.11 -10.34
C GLY A 184 -5.18 -1.11 -11.34
N GLY A 185 -5.96 -1.59 -12.30
CA GLY A 185 -6.64 -0.74 -13.30
C GLY A 185 -7.66 0.21 -12.67
N VAL A 186 -8.49 -0.30 -11.75
CA VAL A 186 -9.47 0.52 -11.01
C VAL A 186 -8.77 1.57 -10.15
N GLU A 187 -7.70 1.22 -9.45
CA GLU A 187 -6.91 2.19 -8.69
C GLU A 187 -6.35 3.29 -9.60
N TYR A 188 -5.70 2.92 -10.70
CA TYR A 188 -5.13 3.90 -11.63
C TYR A 188 -6.20 4.87 -12.15
N ARG A 189 -7.35 4.33 -12.58
CA ARG A 189 -8.45 5.13 -13.12
C ARG A 189 -9.12 6.00 -12.06
N ALA A 190 -9.33 5.48 -10.85
CA ALA A 190 -9.90 6.24 -9.74
C ALA A 190 -9.04 7.47 -9.40
N ARG A 191 -7.71 7.35 -9.49
CA ARG A 191 -6.78 8.48 -9.30
C ARG A 191 -6.96 9.55 -10.36
N GLN A 192 -7.01 9.18 -11.64
CA GLN A 192 -7.24 10.13 -12.73
C GLN A 192 -8.57 10.88 -12.56
N VAL A 193 -9.63 10.14 -12.25
CA VAL A 193 -10.97 10.71 -12.07
C VAL A 193 -11.03 11.63 -10.85
N TRP A 194 -10.41 11.26 -9.73
CA TRP A 194 -10.32 12.14 -8.57
C TRP A 194 -9.56 13.43 -8.87
N VAL A 195 -8.44 13.35 -9.61
CA VAL A 195 -7.69 14.53 -10.04
C VAL A 195 -8.57 15.46 -10.87
N LEU A 196 -9.28 14.95 -11.88
CA LEU A 196 -10.20 15.76 -12.69
C LEU A 196 -11.26 16.48 -11.84
N ARG A 197 -11.89 15.75 -10.92
CA ARG A 197 -12.96 16.31 -10.05
C ARG A 197 -12.46 17.44 -9.16
N ARG A 198 -11.22 17.32 -8.66
CA ARG A 198 -10.61 18.34 -7.78
C ARG A 198 -9.97 19.50 -8.54
N SER A 199 -9.55 19.25 -9.78
CA SER A 199 -9.02 20.27 -10.65
C SER A 199 -10.09 21.22 -11.18
N ASP A 200 -11.32 20.74 -11.37
CA ASP A 200 -12.43 21.49 -12.00
C ASP A 200 -12.01 22.08 -13.36
N GLY A 201 -11.27 21.30 -14.15
CA GLY A 201 -10.71 21.72 -15.44
C GLY A 201 -9.51 22.68 -15.37
N GLU A 202 -9.07 23.08 -14.18
CA GLU A 202 -7.89 23.92 -14.00
C GLU A 202 -6.65 23.09 -13.60
N GLU A 203 -5.47 23.54 -14.04
CA GLU A 203 -4.21 22.99 -13.55
C GLU A 203 -4.02 23.37 -12.08
N ARG A 204 -3.83 22.37 -11.22
CA ARG A 204 -3.60 22.54 -9.78
C ARG A 204 -2.17 22.14 -9.45
N SER A 205 -1.54 22.88 -8.55
CA SER A 205 -0.22 22.53 -8.03
C SER A 205 -0.26 21.19 -7.28
N LEU A 206 0.87 20.47 -7.19
CA LEU A 206 0.95 19.24 -6.40
C LEU A 206 0.68 19.49 -4.90
N PRO A 207 1.15 20.60 -4.28
CA PRO A 207 0.74 21.01 -2.95
C PRO A 207 -0.77 21.17 -2.80
N GLN A 208 -1.46 21.83 -3.74
CA GLN A 208 -2.92 21.98 -3.66
C GLN A 208 -3.64 20.65 -3.72
N MET A 209 -3.20 19.77 -4.62
CA MET A 209 -3.77 18.44 -4.76
C MET A 209 -3.54 17.60 -3.50
N TYR A 210 -2.36 17.71 -2.87
CA TYR A 210 -2.11 17.10 -1.57
C TYR A 210 -3.05 17.64 -0.49
N VAL A 211 -3.22 18.97 -0.42
CA VAL A 211 -4.14 19.62 0.51
C VAL A 211 -5.57 19.08 0.34
N TYR A 212 -6.06 19.00 -0.90
CA TYR A 212 -7.37 18.42 -1.18
C TYR A 212 -7.46 16.97 -0.71
N GLY A 213 -6.44 16.15 -1.01
CA GLY A 213 -6.39 14.76 -0.57
C GLY A 213 -6.41 14.63 0.96
N HIS A 214 -5.64 15.46 1.67
CA HIS A 214 -5.59 15.45 3.12
C HIS A 214 -6.91 15.88 3.76
N VAL A 215 -7.54 16.94 3.26
CA VAL A 215 -8.88 17.39 3.72
C VAL A 215 -9.95 16.32 3.46
N ASP A 216 -9.89 15.65 2.30
CA ASP A 216 -10.80 14.57 1.94
C ASP A 216 -10.64 13.34 2.83
N LEU A 217 -9.42 13.06 3.29
CA LEU A 217 -9.12 11.97 4.21
C LEU A 217 -9.63 12.25 5.62
N PHE A 218 -9.55 13.50 6.08
CA PHE A 218 -9.96 13.87 7.44
C PHE A 218 -11.11 14.87 7.45
N PRO A 219 -12.27 14.52 6.85
CA PRO A 219 -13.33 15.47 6.60
C PRO A 219 -13.99 15.98 7.88
N GLN A 220 -13.73 15.40 9.05
CA GLN A 220 -14.29 15.85 10.34
C GLN A 220 -13.26 16.60 11.22
N LEU A 221 -12.01 16.68 10.76
CA LEU A 221 -10.90 17.38 11.43
C LEU A 221 -10.61 18.67 10.63
N HIS A 222 -11.56 19.60 10.71
CA HIS A 222 -11.66 20.76 9.83
C HIS A 222 -10.69 21.91 10.17
N SER A 223 -9.41 21.74 9.87
CA SER A 223 -8.59 22.91 9.54
C SER A 223 -8.58 23.07 8.02
N PRO A 224 -9.02 24.20 7.45
CA PRO A 224 -8.78 24.48 6.04
C PRO A 224 -7.28 24.66 5.85
N LEU A 225 -6.62 23.56 5.51
CA LEU A 225 -5.22 23.57 5.13
C LEU A 225 -5.09 24.34 3.82
N SER A 226 -4.14 25.26 3.74
CA SER A 226 -3.78 25.97 2.51
C SER A 226 -2.41 25.53 2.04
N GLU A 227 -2.07 25.78 0.77
CA GLU A 227 -0.71 25.53 0.27
C GLU A 227 0.35 26.25 1.11
N GLY A 228 0.08 27.50 1.52
CA GLY A 228 1.00 28.29 2.34
C GLY A 228 1.22 27.68 3.73
N ALA A 229 0.14 27.19 4.36
CA ALA A 229 0.24 26.49 5.64
C ALA A 229 1.01 25.17 5.50
N LEU A 230 0.78 24.40 4.44
CA LEU A 230 1.56 23.20 4.13
C LEU A 230 3.05 23.52 3.95
N ALA A 231 3.38 24.56 3.17
CA ALA A 231 4.76 24.97 2.94
C ALA A 231 5.48 25.39 4.22
N LEU A 232 4.79 26.13 5.10
CA LEU A 232 5.31 26.50 6.41
C LEU A 232 5.55 25.27 7.28
N GLU A 233 4.61 24.33 7.31
CA GLU A 233 4.74 23.11 8.12
C GLU A 233 5.88 22.22 7.62
N VAL A 234 6.04 22.08 6.29
CA VAL A 234 7.20 21.39 5.70
C VAL A 234 8.52 22.06 6.09
N ALA A 235 8.60 23.39 6.02
CA ALA A 235 9.80 24.12 6.42
C ALA A 235 10.10 23.95 7.92
N LYS A 236 9.07 23.93 8.77
CA LYS A 236 9.18 23.65 10.20
C LYS A 236 9.73 22.24 10.45
N MET A 237 9.19 21.24 9.77
CA MET A 237 9.68 19.85 9.85
C MET A 237 11.13 19.71 9.37
N LYS A 238 11.52 20.44 8.32
CA LYS A 238 12.92 20.53 7.86
C LYS A 238 13.83 21.07 8.97
N GLY A 239 13.42 22.17 9.62
CA GLY A 239 14.14 22.77 10.74
C GLY A 239 14.29 21.82 11.92
N LEU A 240 13.21 21.14 12.31
CA LEU A 240 13.22 20.11 13.36
C LEU A 240 14.19 18.97 13.03
N ALA A 241 14.12 18.43 11.80
CA ALA A 241 15.00 17.35 11.36
C ALA A 241 16.48 17.76 11.39
N HIS A 242 16.81 19.00 10.99
CA HIS A 242 18.17 19.54 11.13
C HIS A 242 18.60 19.66 12.59
N GLY A 243 17.74 20.19 13.47
CA GLY A 243 18.03 20.32 14.90
C GLY A 243 18.26 18.97 15.59
N LEU A 244 17.59 17.92 15.12
CA LEU A 244 17.75 16.54 15.58
C LEU A 244 18.88 15.78 14.84
N GLN A 245 19.59 16.41 13.92
CA GLN A 245 20.64 15.77 13.11
C GLN A 245 20.13 14.53 12.34
N LEU A 246 18.97 14.67 11.70
CA LEU A 246 18.31 13.67 10.84
C LEU A 246 18.36 14.13 9.37
N PRO A 247 19.52 14.07 8.70
CA PRO A 247 19.70 14.66 7.37
C PRO A 247 18.82 14.02 6.29
N ASP A 248 18.57 12.71 6.37
CA ASP A 248 17.72 12.02 5.39
C ASP A 248 16.26 12.46 5.49
N LEU A 249 15.75 12.69 6.70
CA LEU A 249 14.42 13.26 6.90
C LEU A 249 14.37 14.73 6.47
N ALA A 250 15.41 15.52 6.77
CA ALA A 250 15.48 16.91 6.32
C ALA A 250 15.46 17.03 4.78
N TYR A 251 16.09 16.07 4.09
CA TYR A 251 16.02 15.96 2.63
C TYR A 251 14.60 15.66 2.12
N CYS A 252 13.81 14.87 2.86
CA CYS A 252 12.41 14.62 2.52
C CYS A 252 11.52 15.85 2.76
N PHE A 253 11.94 16.81 3.56
CA PHE A 253 11.26 18.09 3.73
C PHE A 253 11.84 19.18 2.83
N ASP A 254 12.33 18.81 1.64
CA ASP A 254 12.99 19.79 0.77
C ASP A 254 12.05 20.94 0.37
N SER A 255 10.84 20.58 -0.08
CA SER A 255 9.76 21.49 -0.43
C SER A 255 8.39 20.83 -0.30
N ALA A 256 7.32 21.65 -0.22
CA ALA A 256 5.94 21.16 -0.29
C ALA A 256 5.64 20.49 -1.64
N GLU A 257 6.28 20.95 -2.72
CA GLU A 257 6.15 20.35 -4.06
C GLU A 257 6.60 18.90 -4.06
N TRP A 258 7.81 18.64 -3.52
CA TRP A 258 8.35 17.28 -3.42
C TRP A 258 7.45 16.38 -2.56
N MET A 259 6.96 16.90 -1.43
CA MET A 259 6.08 16.16 -0.54
C MET A 259 4.75 15.83 -1.23
N GLY A 260 4.13 16.80 -1.89
CA GLY A 260 2.91 16.61 -2.66
C GLY A 260 3.09 15.57 -3.76
N GLN A 261 4.16 15.68 -4.55
CA GLN A 261 4.49 14.71 -5.60
C GLN A 261 4.62 13.28 -5.05
N TYR A 262 5.38 13.12 -3.96
CA TYR A 262 5.62 11.80 -3.39
C TYR A 262 4.34 11.20 -2.79
N ALA A 263 3.60 11.98 -2.01
CA ALA A 263 2.36 11.54 -1.39
C ALA A 263 1.28 11.19 -2.43
N LEU A 264 1.08 12.04 -3.45
CA LEU A 264 0.12 11.78 -4.53
C LEU A 264 0.50 10.55 -5.39
N SER A 265 1.76 10.11 -5.36
CA SER A 265 2.20 8.93 -6.10
C SER A 265 2.07 7.64 -5.30
N PHE A 266 2.29 7.72 -3.98
CA PHE A 266 2.52 6.53 -3.15
C PHE A 266 1.67 6.45 -1.87
N LEU A 267 1.25 7.56 -1.28
CA LEU A 267 0.72 7.60 0.09
C LEU A 267 -0.73 8.06 0.20
N LEU A 268 -1.24 8.79 -0.80
CA LEU A 268 -2.66 9.10 -0.90
C LEU A 268 -3.39 7.95 -1.62
N PRO A 269 -4.56 7.55 -1.11
CA PRO A 269 -5.39 6.56 -1.79
C PRO A 269 -5.79 7.05 -3.17
N PRO A 270 -6.28 6.15 -4.04
CA PRO A 270 -6.66 6.51 -5.40
C PRO A 270 -7.76 7.56 -5.46
N SER A 271 -8.68 7.55 -4.50
CA SER A 271 -9.74 8.56 -4.40
C SER A 271 -9.98 8.90 -2.92
N PRO A 272 -9.26 9.88 -2.34
CA PRO A 272 -9.39 10.29 -0.95
C PRO A 272 -10.83 10.46 -0.45
N THR A 273 -11.74 10.99 -1.28
CA THR A 273 -13.17 11.15 -0.92
C THR A 273 -13.89 9.84 -0.58
N HIS A 274 -13.40 8.70 -1.08
CA HIS A 274 -13.95 7.37 -0.82
C HIS A 274 -13.14 6.59 0.25
N TRP A 275 -12.17 7.27 0.84
CA TRP A 275 -11.31 6.77 1.91
C TRP A 275 -11.34 7.68 3.15
N PRO A 276 -12.48 8.29 3.52
CA PRO A 276 -12.51 9.19 4.65
C PRO A 276 -12.24 8.41 5.95
N VAL A 277 -11.42 8.98 6.81
CA VAL A 277 -11.05 8.45 8.12
C VAL A 277 -12.12 8.84 9.12
N GLU A 278 -13.29 8.19 9.04
CA GLU A 278 -14.43 8.44 9.93
C GLU A 278 -14.48 7.50 11.14
N SER A 279 -13.67 6.43 11.12
CA SER A 279 -13.57 5.43 12.18
C SER A 279 -12.17 4.85 12.30
N VAL A 280 -11.93 4.07 13.35
CA VAL A 280 -10.68 3.30 13.54
C VAL A 280 -10.44 2.34 12.38
N GLU A 281 -11.50 1.71 11.86
CA GLU A 281 -11.43 0.81 10.71
C GLU A 281 -11.04 1.58 9.44
N GLY A 282 -11.59 2.79 9.25
CA GLY A 282 -11.22 3.68 8.15
C GLY A 282 -9.74 4.09 8.23
N LEU A 283 -9.26 4.48 9.41
CA LEU A 283 -7.85 4.77 9.64
C LEU A 283 -6.99 3.55 9.35
N ARG A 284 -7.30 2.39 9.92
CA ARG A 284 -6.54 1.16 9.70
C ARG A 284 -6.47 0.81 8.22
N ARG A 285 -7.59 0.91 7.49
CA ARG A 285 -7.63 0.67 6.04
C ARG A 285 -6.71 1.63 5.29
N LEU A 286 -6.71 2.92 5.64
CA LEU A 286 -5.81 3.92 5.06
C LEU A 286 -4.33 3.57 5.31
N LEU A 287 -3.97 3.27 6.56
CA LEU A 287 -2.59 2.96 6.95
C LEU A 287 -2.09 1.65 6.33
N ASP A 288 -2.89 0.58 6.37
CA ASP A 288 -2.61 -0.69 5.70
C ASP A 288 -2.39 -0.46 4.20
N GLY A 289 -3.22 0.40 3.59
CA GLY A 289 -3.16 0.66 2.16
C GLY A 289 -1.96 1.49 1.73
N ARG A 290 -1.55 2.47 2.54
CA ARG A 290 -0.28 3.19 2.35
C ARG A 290 0.91 2.25 2.33
N LEU A 291 0.97 1.36 3.32
CA LEU A 291 2.05 0.39 3.41
C LEU A 291 2.07 -0.53 2.18
N SER A 292 0.92 -1.08 1.79
CA SER A 292 0.78 -1.90 0.58
C SER A 292 1.23 -1.17 -0.67
N ARG A 293 0.76 0.07 -0.87
CA ARG A 293 1.12 0.87 -2.05
C ARG A 293 2.60 1.20 -2.09
N TRP A 294 3.19 1.53 -0.95
CA TRP A 294 4.62 1.78 -0.85
C TRP A 294 5.48 0.54 -1.17
N TYR A 295 4.95 -0.65 -0.89
CA TYR A 295 5.51 -1.94 -1.32
C TYR A 295 5.12 -2.36 -2.75
N PHE A 296 4.54 -1.45 -3.53
CA PHE A 296 4.10 -1.63 -4.91
C PHE A 296 2.99 -2.69 -5.09
N CYS A 297 2.21 -2.95 -4.05
CA CYS A 297 0.92 -3.61 -4.17
C CYS A 297 -0.19 -2.56 -4.44
N PRO A 298 -1.39 -2.96 -4.87
CA PRO A 298 -2.53 -2.04 -4.93
C PRO A 298 -2.84 -1.45 -3.54
N PHE A 299 -3.42 -0.25 -3.49
CA PHE A 299 -3.66 0.46 -2.24
C PHE A 299 -4.63 -0.30 -1.32
N ASP A 300 -5.70 -0.90 -1.84
CA ASP A 300 -6.65 -1.67 -1.02
C ASP A 300 -6.25 -3.16 -0.90
N HIS A 301 -4.95 -3.44 -1.06
CA HIS A 301 -4.37 -4.75 -0.83
C HIS A 301 -3.91 -4.87 0.62
N ARG A 302 -3.94 -6.08 1.18
CA ARG A 302 -3.31 -6.37 2.48
C ARG A 302 -1.93 -6.97 2.25
N LEU A 303 -0.88 -6.18 2.42
CA LEU A 303 0.51 -6.60 2.21
C LEU A 303 0.85 -7.85 3.04
N ARG A 304 1.34 -8.88 2.38
CA ARG A 304 1.82 -10.11 3.02
C ARG A 304 3.33 -10.09 3.25
N PRO A 305 3.85 -10.79 4.28
CA PRO A 305 5.29 -10.87 4.55
C PRO A 305 6.12 -11.31 3.33
N LEU A 306 5.63 -12.29 2.56
CA LEU A 306 6.32 -12.78 1.38
C LEU A 306 6.37 -11.76 0.23
N GLU A 307 5.34 -10.91 0.09
CA GLU A 307 5.31 -9.83 -0.90
C GLU A 307 6.27 -8.71 -0.52
N MET A 308 6.28 -8.34 0.77
CA MET A 308 7.23 -7.41 1.34
C MET A 308 8.67 -7.84 1.04
N ALA A 309 9.02 -9.08 1.36
CA ALA A 309 10.35 -9.64 1.10
C ALA A 309 10.67 -9.66 -0.40
N THR A 310 9.71 -10.12 -1.23
CA THR A 310 9.83 -10.15 -2.69
C THR A 310 10.11 -8.76 -3.26
N THR A 311 9.40 -7.73 -2.81
CA THR A 311 9.61 -6.36 -3.28
C THR A 311 11.02 -5.85 -2.95
N VAL A 312 11.52 -6.06 -1.73
CA VAL A 312 12.89 -5.64 -1.38
C VAL A 312 13.92 -6.39 -2.24
N LEU A 313 13.76 -7.69 -2.42
CA LEU A 313 14.64 -8.50 -3.26
C LEU A 313 14.62 -8.07 -4.73
N ARG A 314 13.43 -7.75 -5.26
CA ARG A 314 13.21 -7.23 -6.62
C ARG A 314 13.94 -5.91 -6.84
N ILE A 315 13.79 -4.99 -5.88
CA ILE A 315 14.42 -3.67 -5.92
C ILE A 315 15.93 -3.77 -5.64
N GLY A 316 16.37 -4.84 -4.99
CA GLY A 316 17.77 -5.07 -4.65
C GLY A 316 18.28 -4.20 -3.51
N ARG A 317 17.42 -3.48 -2.80
CA ARG A 317 17.81 -2.68 -1.63
C ARG A 317 16.63 -2.49 -0.67
N PRO A 318 16.89 -2.19 0.61
CA PRO A 318 15.89 -1.65 1.52
C PRO A 318 15.18 -0.46 0.90
N LEU A 319 13.87 -0.36 1.13
CA LEU A 319 13.10 0.80 0.72
C LEU A 319 13.47 2.02 1.58
N PHE A 320 13.28 3.21 1.03
CA PHE A 320 13.63 4.48 1.66
C PHE A 320 12.57 4.92 2.68
N TYR A 321 12.58 4.27 3.85
CA TYR A 321 11.64 4.51 4.95
C TYR A 321 11.57 5.97 5.41
N GLU A 322 12.68 6.71 5.30
CA GLU A 322 12.74 8.12 5.65
C GLU A 322 11.66 8.96 4.94
N ARG A 323 11.27 8.59 3.72
CA ARG A 323 10.29 9.32 2.93
C ARG A 323 8.88 9.18 3.48
N VAL A 324 8.52 7.96 3.89
CA VAL A 324 7.19 7.67 4.44
C VAL A 324 7.12 8.11 5.89
N ALA A 325 8.20 7.94 6.66
CA ALA A 325 8.29 8.47 8.01
C ALA A 325 8.18 10.00 8.03
N ALA A 326 8.80 10.70 7.07
CA ALA A 326 8.65 12.15 6.93
C ALA A 326 7.20 12.56 6.62
N HIS A 327 6.51 11.83 5.74
CA HIS A 327 5.10 12.08 5.48
C HIS A 327 4.22 11.83 6.72
N ALA A 328 4.41 10.71 7.43
CA ALA A 328 3.65 10.42 8.65
C ALA A 328 3.88 11.50 9.73
N LEU A 329 5.11 11.98 9.88
CA LEU A 329 5.43 13.09 10.78
C LEU A 329 4.75 14.40 10.36
N LEU A 330 4.76 14.71 9.07
CA LEU A 330 4.06 15.89 8.55
C LEU A 330 2.56 15.80 8.78
N GLU A 331 1.95 14.65 8.47
CA GLU A 331 0.51 14.46 8.63
C GLU A 331 0.08 14.57 10.09
N TYR A 332 0.83 13.93 11.00
CA TYR A 332 0.66 14.12 12.44
C TYR A 332 0.75 15.61 12.80
N SER A 333 1.77 16.33 12.30
CA SER A 333 1.99 17.74 12.61
C SER A 333 0.89 18.67 12.06
N LEU A 334 0.30 18.34 10.91
CA LEU A 334 -0.80 19.08 10.28
C LEU A 334 -2.11 18.96 11.06
N LEU A 335 -2.30 17.88 11.82
CA LEU A 335 -3.46 17.67 12.67
C LEU A 335 -3.29 18.26 14.08
N GLN A 336 -2.11 18.80 14.40
CA GLN A 336 -1.90 19.48 15.67
C GLN A 336 -2.56 20.86 15.68
N GLY A 337 -3.17 21.22 16.81
CA GLY A 337 -3.80 22.53 16.99
C GLY A 337 -5.09 22.75 16.19
N VAL A 338 -5.62 21.71 15.53
CA VAL A 338 -6.91 21.76 14.83
C VAL A 338 -8.04 21.91 15.86
N PRO A 339 -9.03 22.79 15.64
CA PRO A 339 -10.19 22.88 16.52
C PRO A 339 -11.00 21.57 16.51
N VAL A 340 -11.09 20.92 17.67
CA VAL A 340 -11.82 19.65 17.81
C VAL A 340 -13.15 19.89 18.52
N SER A 341 -14.24 19.43 17.91
CA SER A 341 -15.57 19.47 18.52
C SER A 341 -15.70 18.36 19.58
N ARG A 342 -16.64 18.49 20.52
CA ARG A 342 -16.92 17.40 21.48
C ARG A 342 -17.29 16.07 20.80
N VAL A 343 -17.91 16.14 19.61
CA VAL A 343 -18.33 14.96 18.85
C VAL A 343 -17.12 14.29 18.18
N SER A 344 -16.18 15.08 17.65
CA SER A 344 -14.98 14.56 16.96
C SER A 344 -13.79 14.29 17.88
N ALA A 345 -13.88 14.61 19.17
CA ALA A 345 -12.77 14.43 20.14
C ALA A 345 -12.30 12.97 20.27
N GLY A 346 -13.24 12.01 20.34
CA GLY A 346 -12.88 10.60 20.43
C GLY A 346 -12.16 10.11 19.18
N GLN A 347 -12.65 10.50 18.01
CA GLN A 347 -12.06 10.16 16.72
C GLN A 347 -10.69 10.80 16.54
N TYR A 348 -10.53 12.07 16.91
CA TYR A 348 -9.24 12.77 16.86
C TYR A 348 -8.15 12.01 17.62
N LEU A 349 -8.43 11.60 18.87
CA LEU A 349 -7.47 10.83 19.67
C LEU A 349 -7.10 9.47 19.04
N GLN A 350 -8.03 8.83 18.34
CA GLN A 350 -7.76 7.58 17.63
C GLN A 350 -6.89 7.81 16.38
N VAL A 351 -7.14 8.89 15.65
CA VAL A 351 -6.33 9.30 14.49
C VAL A 351 -4.90 9.60 14.94
N GLU A 352 -4.74 10.43 15.97
CA GLU A 352 -3.43 10.76 16.55
C GLU A 352 -2.67 9.49 16.95
N ALA A 353 -3.28 8.61 17.75
CA ALA A 353 -2.64 7.37 18.18
C ALA A 353 -2.24 6.45 17.00
N GLY A 354 -3.05 6.40 15.94
CA GLY A 354 -2.73 5.63 14.74
C GLY A 354 -1.57 6.23 13.93
N LEU A 355 -1.54 7.55 13.77
CA LEU A 355 -0.44 8.26 13.10
C LEU A 355 0.86 8.19 13.90
N GLU A 356 0.79 8.25 15.24
CA GLU A 356 1.93 7.99 16.12
C GLU A 356 2.48 6.58 15.86
N ALA A 357 1.63 5.56 15.87
CA ALA A 357 2.04 4.18 15.63
C ALA A 357 2.63 3.97 14.22
N GLU A 358 2.05 4.62 13.19
CA GLU A 358 2.57 4.61 11.83
C GLU A 358 3.97 5.23 11.79
N PHE A 359 4.14 6.46 12.29
CA PHE A 359 5.44 7.14 12.33
C PHE A 359 6.48 6.31 13.06
N MET A 360 6.14 5.79 14.24
CA MET A 360 7.05 4.96 15.03
C MET A 360 7.52 3.74 14.23
N THR A 361 6.60 2.99 13.62
CA THR A 361 6.95 1.80 12.82
C THR A 361 7.83 2.16 11.62
N LEU A 362 7.50 3.22 10.90
CA LEU A 362 8.25 3.66 9.72
C LEU A 362 9.64 4.22 10.09
N PHE A 363 9.75 4.93 11.21
CA PHE A 363 11.02 5.45 11.70
C PHE A 363 11.92 4.31 12.19
N GLU A 364 11.38 3.30 12.87
CA GLU A 364 12.12 2.08 13.20
C GLU A 364 12.58 1.35 11.91
N GLY A 365 11.78 1.34 10.85
CA GLY A 365 12.19 0.86 9.53
C GLY A 365 13.35 1.64 8.92
N TYR A 366 13.37 2.97 9.09
CA TYR A 366 14.49 3.81 8.70
C TYR A 366 15.77 3.46 9.47
N LEU A 367 15.68 3.29 10.79
CA LEU A 367 16.82 2.85 11.60
C LEU A 367 17.28 1.44 11.22
N LEU A 368 16.35 0.53 10.94
CA LEU A 368 16.64 -0.83 10.52
C LEU A 368 17.41 -0.84 9.20
N ARG A 369 17.02 0.01 8.25
CA ARG A 369 17.76 0.25 7.02
C ARG A 369 19.18 0.74 7.32
N LEU A 370 19.35 1.76 8.16
CA LEU A 370 20.70 2.27 8.50
C LEU A 370 21.60 1.20 9.13
N TYR A 371 21.04 0.38 10.02
CA TYR A 371 21.76 -0.69 10.69
C TYR A 371 22.21 -1.79 9.72
N HIS A 372 21.33 -2.22 8.81
CA HIS A 372 21.60 -3.34 7.90
C HIS A 372 22.29 -2.94 6.60
N TYR A 373 22.13 -1.71 6.11
CA TYR A 373 22.66 -1.30 4.80
C TYR A 373 24.14 -1.65 4.57
N PRO A 374 25.06 -1.44 5.55
CA PRO A 374 26.47 -1.85 5.40
C PRO A 374 26.67 -3.37 5.29
N GLN A 375 25.73 -4.17 5.82
CA GLN A 375 25.76 -5.63 5.89
C GLN A 375 25.23 -6.29 4.61
N LEU A 376 24.49 -5.56 3.77
CA LEU A 376 23.87 -6.12 2.55
C LEU A 376 24.86 -6.49 1.42
N LYS A 377 26.16 -6.27 1.65
CA LYS A 377 27.26 -6.74 0.81
C LYS A 377 27.50 -8.25 0.94
N ASN A 378 26.83 -8.93 1.85
CA ASN A 378 26.91 -10.38 2.02
C ASN A 378 25.50 -11.01 2.15
N PRO A 379 25.34 -12.29 1.76
CA PRO A 379 24.06 -13.00 1.82
C PRO A 379 23.44 -13.05 3.23
N GLU A 380 24.28 -13.14 4.25
CA GLU A 380 23.87 -13.16 5.65
C GLU A 380 23.20 -11.85 6.09
N GLY A 381 23.73 -10.70 5.68
CA GLY A 381 23.08 -9.41 5.91
C GLY A 381 21.69 -9.34 5.30
N TRP A 382 21.49 -9.92 4.12
CA TRP A 382 20.16 -10.02 3.49
C TRP A 382 19.19 -10.90 4.27
N ARG A 383 19.64 -12.08 4.72
CA ARG A 383 18.81 -12.96 5.56
C ARG A 383 18.36 -12.25 6.83
N ASN A 384 19.31 -11.66 7.55
CA ASN A 384 19.06 -10.99 8.83
C ASN A 384 18.20 -9.72 8.66
N TYR A 385 18.36 -8.99 7.56
CA TYR A 385 17.52 -7.83 7.25
C TYR A 385 16.08 -8.25 7.01
N LEU A 386 15.83 -9.24 6.14
CA LEU A 386 14.47 -9.68 5.83
C LEU A 386 13.76 -10.28 7.05
N GLU A 387 14.49 -11.01 7.90
CA GLU A 387 13.96 -11.51 9.18
C GLU A 387 13.51 -10.37 10.11
N GLN A 388 14.35 -9.36 10.31
CA GLN A 388 13.99 -8.24 11.17
C GLN A 388 12.93 -7.32 10.55
N LEU A 389 12.83 -7.31 9.22
CA LEU A 389 11.76 -6.61 8.51
C LEU A 389 10.40 -7.29 8.75
N ASP A 390 10.34 -8.64 8.70
CA ASP A 390 9.15 -9.41 9.12
C ASP A 390 8.81 -9.13 10.58
N GLY A 391 9.83 -9.17 11.45
CA GLY A 391 9.68 -8.88 12.88
C GLY A 391 9.11 -7.48 13.15
N LEU A 392 9.55 -6.46 12.42
CA LEU A 392 9.07 -5.09 12.56
C LEU A 392 7.59 -4.93 12.20
N HIS A 393 7.18 -5.44 11.04
CA HIS A 393 5.81 -5.19 10.52
C HIS A 393 4.76 -6.16 11.03
N TYR A 394 5.14 -7.37 11.42
CA TYR A 394 4.16 -8.43 11.68
C TYR A 394 4.25 -9.07 13.07
N GLU A 395 5.31 -8.81 13.83
CA GLU A 395 5.54 -9.51 15.11
C GLU A 395 5.97 -8.61 16.27
N ASN A 396 6.18 -7.31 16.00
CA ASN A 396 6.73 -6.35 16.95
C ASN A 396 8.02 -6.88 17.63
N ARG A 397 8.90 -7.50 16.85
CA ARG A 397 10.12 -8.16 17.31
C ARG A 397 11.36 -7.52 16.70
N MET A 398 12.36 -7.27 17.56
CA MET A 398 13.63 -6.64 17.20
C MET A 398 14.80 -7.42 17.81
N SER A 399 15.90 -7.54 17.07
CA SER A 399 17.12 -8.16 17.58
C SER A 399 17.79 -7.31 18.66
N GLU A 400 18.58 -7.93 19.55
CA GLU A 400 19.33 -7.22 20.59
C GLU A 400 20.33 -6.21 20.00
N GLY A 401 21.08 -6.61 18.97
CA GLY A 401 22.02 -5.72 18.29
C GLY A 401 21.34 -4.49 17.66
N PHE A 402 20.16 -4.67 17.09
CA PHE A 402 19.38 -3.53 16.58
C PHE A 402 18.88 -2.61 17.70
N ARG A 403 18.43 -3.16 18.84
CA ARG A 403 18.02 -2.36 20.00
C ARG A 403 19.17 -1.51 20.55
N GLU A 404 20.38 -2.07 20.64
CA GLU A 404 21.57 -1.32 21.06
C GLU A 404 21.90 -0.19 20.08
N PHE A 405 21.92 -0.48 18.78
CA PHE A 405 22.12 0.52 17.73
C PHE A 405 21.11 1.66 17.83
N ARG A 406 19.82 1.31 17.97
CA ARG A 406 18.71 2.26 18.12
C ARG A 406 18.91 3.19 19.32
N LEU A 407 19.22 2.64 20.49
CA LEU A 407 19.46 3.43 21.71
C LEU A 407 20.64 4.39 21.54
N ASN A 408 21.74 3.93 20.94
CA ASN A 408 22.90 4.78 20.68
C ASN A 408 22.57 5.89 19.67
N TYR A 409 21.87 5.55 18.58
CA TYR A 409 21.50 6.49 17.53
C TYR A 409 20.60 7.62 18.05
N LEU A 410 19.60 7.28 18.86
CA LEU A 410 18.69 8.24 19.50
C LEU A 410 19.40 9.05 20.59
N GLY A 411 20.20 8.40 21.44
CA GLY A 411 20.92 9.05 22.54
C GLY A 411 21.88 10.14 22.06
N LYS A 412 22.58 9.92 20.93
CA LYS A 412 23.43 10.94 20.29
C LYS A 412 22.68 12.19 19.84
N ARG A 413 21.36 12.11 19.70
CA ARG A 413 20.46 13.19 19.28
C ARG A 413 19.65 13.76 20.46
N GLY A 414 19.96 13.33 21.68
CA GLY A 414 19.23 13.74 22.88
C GLY A 414 17.77 13.25 22.87
N LEU A 415 17.52 12.08 22.30
CA LEU A 415 16.21 11.43 22.26
C LEU A 415 16.25 10.14 23.07
N ARG A 416 15.22 9.89 23.90
CA ARG A 416 15.06 8.59 24.58
C ARG A 416 14.28 7.58 23.75
N SER A 417 13.43 8.09 22.86
CA SER A 417 12.56 7.29 22.00
C SER A 417 12.16 8.10 20.77
N PRO A 418 11.73 7.46 19.67
CA PRO A 418 11.25 8.18 18.49
C PRO A 418 9.98 9.02 18.73
N ILE A 419 9.16 8.70 19.74
CA ILE A 419 7.95 9.48 20.05
C ILE A 419 8.29 10.92 20.46
N GLU A 420 9.48 11.16 21.03
CA GLU A 420 9.94 12.52 21.36
C GLU A 420 10.11 13.41 20.12
N ILE A 421 10.23 12.83 18.91
CA ILE A 421 10.26 13.59 17.65
C ILE A 421 8.86 14.17 17.37
N LEU A 422 7.81 13.36 17.54
CA LEU A 422 6.41 13.78 17.35
C LEU A 422 6.03 14.86 18.35
N TYR A 423 6.41 14.70 19.63
CA TYR A 423 6.13 15.72 20.65
C TYR A 423 6.82 17.05 20.34
N ARG A 424 8.07 17.05 19.86
CA ARG A 424 8.76 18.28 19.44
C ARG A 424 8.13 18.91 18.20
N ALA A 425 7.57 18.11 17.29
CA ALA A 425 6.80 18.60 16.15
C ALA A 425 5.51 19.30 16.59
N ALA A 426 4.82 18.76 17.61
CA ALA A 426 3.63 19.34 18.21
C ALA A 426 3.91 20.58 19.08
N GLU A 427 4.92 20.55 19.95
CA GLU A 427 5.29 21.66 20.85
C GLU A 427 5.61 22.96 20.08
N SER A 428 6.15 22.84 18.87
CA SER A 428 6.42 23.97 17.99
C SER A 428 5.15 24.77 17.60
N HIS A 429 3.95 24.21 17.75
CA HIS A 429 2.67 24.94 17.59
C HIS A 429 2.29 25.77 18.82
N SER A 430 2.79 25.43 20.01
CA SER A 430 2.52 26.16 21.25
C SER A 430 3.35 27.45 21.41
N ALA A 431 4.41 27.60 20.61
CA ALA A 431 5.28 28.79 20.61
C ALA A 431 4.90 29.84 19.56
N LEU A 432 3.93 29.54 18.68
CA LEU A 432 3.47 30.40 17.58
C LEU A 432 2.01 30.86 17.73
N ASN A 433 1.34 30.44 18.80
CA ASN A 433 0.07 30.99 19.30
C ASN A 433 0.34 31.72 20.61
#